data_AF-A0A7E5VTP4-F1
#
_entry.id   AF-A0A7E5VTP4-F1
#
_cell.length_a   1.000
_cell.length_b   1.000
_cell.length_c   1.000
_cell.angle_alpha   90.00
_cell.angle_beta   90.00
_cell.angle_gamma   90.00
#
_symmetry.space_group_name_H-M   'P 1'
#
loop_
_entity.id
_entity.type
_entity.pdbx_description
1 polymer ?
#
loop_
_entity_poly.entity_id
_entity_poly.type
_entity_poly.pdbx_seq_one_letter_code
_entity_poly.pdbx_strand_id
1 'polypeptide(L)'
;MAAKILVIAWAAWLALPLATGHLNVLISQAEVMKLLGLDAELYYVREGVVNKYATSFIVPVPAHIADLEFMWQALGGKPLPYVMGVDYESRGAMLPPQVNISERGFVPTTLQTFRVRLPCTGIRSAEILVTMQLNISAPDRAHKDVRLVFKRNKICLKGLFHIVLFLHSSSSLRKR
;
A
#
# COMPACT_ATOMS: atom_id res chain seq x y z
N MET A 1 68.82 -8.20 19.41
CA MET A 1 68.15 -9.24 18.61
C MET A 1 66.69 -9.28 19.01
N ALA A 2 65.82 -9.40 18.01
CA ALA A 2 64.47 -8.84 17.93
C ALA A 2 63.45 -9.33 18.97
N ALA A 3 62.67 -8.37 19.48
CA ALA A 3 61.46 -8.58 20.25
C ALA A 3 60.35 -9.18 19.37
N LYS A 4 59.81 -10.33 19.78
CA LYS A 4 58.65 -10.96 19.14
C LYS A 4 57.37 -10.27 19.63
N ILE A 5 56.89 -9.30 18.87
CA ILE A 5 55.52 -8.80 18.97
C ILE A 5 54.69 -9.62 17.98
N LEU A 6 53.85 -10.53 18.47
CA LEU A 6 52.89 -11.24 17.62
C LEU A 6 51.50 -11.34 18.30
N VAL A 7 50.63 -10.44 17.86
CA VAL A 7 49.24 -10.70 17.42
C VAL A 7 48.31 -11.40 18.42
N ILE A 8 47.53 -10.59 19.16
CA ILE A 8 46.11 -10.87 19.42
C ILE A 8 45.34 -9.53 19.37
N ALA A 9 45.21 -8.97 18.16
CA ALA A 9 44.27 -7.89 17.88
C ALA A 9 43.18 -8.43 16.94
N TRP A 10 42.41 -9.41 17.42
CA TRP A 10 41.24 -9.94 16.73
C TRP A 10 40.03 -9.90 17.67
N ALA A 11 39.71 -8.69 18.11
CA ALA A 11 38.37 -8.35 18.56
C ALA A 11 37.99 -7.03 17.89
N ALA A 12 38.20 -6.95 16.58
CA ALA A 12 37.42 -6.06 15.75
C ALA A 12 35.98 -6.60 15.81
N TRP A 13 35.23 -6.13 16.80
CA TRP A 13 33.79 -6.07 16.74
C TRP A 13 33.41 -5.32 15.46
N LEU A 14 33.35 -6.07 14.36
CA LEU A 14 32.56 -5.75 13.19
C LEU A 14 31.11 -5.83 13.63
N ALA A 15 30.66 -4.84 14.41
CA ALA A 15 29.27 -4.44 14.40
C ALA A 15 29.02 -3.86 13.01
N LEU A 16 28.78 -4.76 12.06
CA LEU A 16 28.18 -4.41 10.79
C LEU A 16 26.95 -3.56 11.09
N PRO A 17 26.77 -2.40 10.44
CA PRO A 17 25.56 -1.64 10.60
C PRO A 17 24.42 -2.55 10.14
N LEU A 18 23.56 -2.93 11.08
CA LEU A 18 22.24 -3.46 10.78
C LEU A 18 21.53 -2.37 9.96
N ALA A 19 21.69 -2.43 8.64
CA ALA A 19 20.83 -1.71 7.71
C ALA A 19 19.47 -2.39 7.78
N THR A 20 18.78 -2.20 8.90
CA THR A 20 17.43 -2.69 9.11
C THR A 20 16.54 -1.80 8.29
N GLY A 21 16.12 -2.30 7.13
CA GLY A 21 14.96 -1.78 6.46
C GLY A 21 13.81 -1.60 7.45
N HIS A 22 13.26 -0.39 7.56
CA HIS A 22 12.31 -0.08 8.64
C HIS A 22 10.84 -0.19 8.25
N LEU A 23 10.53 -0.58 7.01
CA LEU A 23 9.16 -0.51 6.49
C LEU A 23 8.87 -1.66 5.52
N ASN A 24 7.70 -2.27 5.67
CA ASN A 24 7.06 -3.09 4.64
C ASN A 24 5.77 -2.41 4.20
N VAL A 25 5.52 -2.41 2.89
CA VAL A 25 4.23 -2.04 2.29
C VAL A 25 3.95 -3.02 1.15
N LEU A 26 2.84 -3.73 1.22
CA LEU A 26 2.47 -4.77 0.27
C LEU A 26 0.96 -4.86 0.10
N ILE A 27 0.53 -5.67 -0.85
CA ILE A 27 -0.87 -6.10 -1.00
C ILE A 27 -0.92 -7.62 -0.81
N SER A 28 -2.01 -8.13 -0.24
CA SER A 28 -2.17 -9.56 -0.02
C SER A 28 -2.27 -10.31 -1.34
N GLN A 29 -1.94 -11.60 -1.35
CA GLN A 29 -2.12 -12.46 -2.52
C GLN A 29 -3.59 -12.47 -3.01
N ALA A 30 -4.55 -12.45 -2.08
CA ALA A 30 -5.97 -12.33 -2.42
C ALA A 30 -6.28 -11.00 -3.15
N GLU A 31 -5.66 -9.90 -2.74
CA GLU A 31 -5.82 -8.60 -3.40
C GLU A 31 -5.13 -8.55 -4.78
N VAL A 32 -3.97 -9.21 -4.92
CA VAL A 32 -3.30 -9.40 -6.23
C VAL A 32 -4.20 -10.19 -7.17
N MET A 33 -4.74 -11.33 -6.73
CA MET A 33 -5.62 -12.16 -7.54
C MET A 33 -6.90 -11.38 -7.93
N LYS A 34 -7.49 -10.65 -6.98
CA LYS A 34 -8.69 -9.83 -7.20
C LYS A 34 -8.47 -8.69 -8.20
N LEU A 35 -7.31 -8.02 -8.17
CA LEU A 35 -7.04 -6.85 -9.02
C LEU A 35 -6.36 -7.20 -10.35
N LEU A 36 -5.50 -8.21 -10.36
CA LEU A 36 -4.62 -8.54 -11.48
C LEU A 36 -4.90 -9.92 -12.08
N GLY A 37 -5.63 -10.80 -11.37
CA GLY A 37 -5.86 -12.17 -11.81
C GLY A 37 -4.60 -13.03 -11.77
N LEU A 38 -3.64 -12.68 -10.91
CA LEU A 38 -2.35 -13.36 -10.79
C LEU A 38 -2.22 -14.02 -9.41
N ASP A 39 -1.61 -15.21 -9.40
CA ASP A 39 -1.27 -15.92 -8.18
C ASP A 39 0.17 -15.58 -7.75
N ALA A 40 0.35 -14.40 -7.15
CA ALA A 40 1.67 -13.89 -6.78
C ALA A 40 1.58 -12.94 -5.57
N GLU A 41 2.73 -12.69 -4.95
CA GLU A 41 2.88 -11.63 -3.94
C GLU A 41 3.42 -10.35 -4.58
N LEU A 42 2.91 -9.19 -4.14
CA LEU A 42 3.40 -7.88 -4.61
C LEU A 42 3.77 -6.98 -3.44
N TYR A 43 5.05 -6.61 -3.41
CA TYR A 43 5.62 -5.69 -2.44
C TYR A 43 5.92 -4.35 -3.12
N TYR A 44 5.43 -3.27 -2.53
CA TYR A 44 5.80 -1.90 -2.88
C TYR A 44 7.05 -1.46 -2.14
N VAL A 45 7.18 -1.88 -0.87
CA VAL A 45 8.38 -1.75 -0.06
C VAL A 45 8.62 -3.08 0.63
N ARG A 46 9.83 -3.62 0.48
CA ARG A 46 10.29 -4.79 1.22
C ARG A 46 11.55 -4.40 1.97
N GLU A 47 11.49 -4.48 3.29
CA GLU A 47 12.61 -4.15 4.18
C GLU A 47 13.21 -2.78 3.82
N GLY A 48 12.37 -1.75 3.77
CA GLY A 48 12.78 -0.37 3.48
C GLY A 48 13.19 -0.10 2.02
N VAL A 49 13.30 -1.13 1.16
CA VAL A 49 13.65 -0.96 -0.25
C VAL A 49 12.39 -0.80 -1.09
N VAL A 50 12.28 0.33 -1.79
CA VAL A 50 11.16 0.63 -2.68
C VAL A 50 11.28 -0.17 -3.98
N ASN A 51 10.25 -0.96 -4.29
CA ASN A 51 10.11 -1.65 -5.56
C ASN A 51 9.59 -0.67 -6.63
N LYS A 52 10.52 -0.05 -7.36
CA LYS A 52 10.21 0.92 -8.42
C LYS A 52 9.35 0.35 -9.56
N TYR A 53 9.44 -0.96 -9.80
CA TYR A 53 8.61 -1.64 -10.79
C TYR A 53 7.15 -1.57 -10.32
N ALA A 54 6.85 -2.05 -9.11
CA ALA A 54 5.50 -2.07 -8.56
C ALA A 54 4.85 -0.67 -8.47
N THR A 55 5.60 0.37 -8.15
CA THR A 55 5.08 1.75 -8.02
C THR A 55 4.85 2.46 -9.35
N SER A 56 5.40 1.97 -10.46
CA SER A 56 5.31 2.64 -11.78
C SER A 56 4.03 2.29 -12.55
N PHE A 57 3.37 1.19 -12.21
CA PHE A 57 2.18 0.74 -12.93
C PHE A 57 0.93 1.51 -12.55
N ILE A 58 0.13 1.84 -13.57
CA ILE A 58 -1.25 2.26 -13.40
C ILE A 58 -2.12 1.01 -13.48
N VAL A 59 -2.56 0.51 -12.34
CA VAL A 59 -3.33 -0.73 -12.29
C VAL A 59 -4.82 -0.43 -12.47
N PRO A 60 -5.53 -1.09 -13.41
CA PRO A 60 -6.97 -0.93 -13.57
C PRO A 60 -7.71 -1.48 -12.35
N VAL A 61 -8.78 -0.79 -11.93
CA VAL A 61 -9.67 -1.25 -10.86
C VAL A 61 -11.07 -1.45 -11.46
N PRO A 62 -11.52 -2.70 -11.60
CA PRO A 62 -12.83 -3.04 -12.17
C PRO A 62 -14.01 -2.33 -11.51
N ALA A 63 -15.11 -2.17 -12.23
CA ALA A 63 -16.29 -1.44 -11.77
C ALA A 63 -16.92 -1.99 -10.48
N HIS A 64 -16.92 -3.32 -10.32
CA HIS A 64 -17.47 -4.02 -9.16
C HIS A 64 -16.56 -3.98 -7.92
N ILE A 65 -15.27 -3.62 -8.07
CA ILE A 65 -14.33 -3.48 -6.97
C ILE A 65 -14.35 -2.03 -6.49
N ALA A 66 -14.73 -1.83 -5.24
CA ALA A 66 -14.71 -0.52 -4.59
C ALA A 66 -13.56 -0.37 -3.60
N ASP A 67 -13.17 -1.45 -2.92
CA ASP A 67 -12.19 -1.40 -1.84
C ASP A 67 -10.84 -1.93 -2.30
N LEU A 68 -9.78 -1.16 -2.03
CA LEU A 68 -8.38 -1.56 -2.19
C LEU A 68 -7.75 -1.72 -0.81
N GLU A 69 -7.13 -2.85 -0.55
CA GLU A 69 -6.52 -3.16 0.75
C GLU A 69 -5.00 -3.21 0.65
N PHE A 70 -4.34 -2.47 1.53
CA PHE A 70 -2.88 -2.42 1.63
C PHE A 70 -2.46 -2.84 3.01
N MET A 71 -1.39 -3.64 3.07
CA MET A 71 -0.79 -4.05 4.33
C MET A 71 0.54 -3.34 4.52
N TRP A 72 0.81 -2.94 5.75
CA TRP A 72 2.01 -2.19 6.09
C TRP A 72 2.48 -2.51 7.51
N GLN A 73 3.78 -2.31 7.73
CA GLN A 73 4.41 -2.55 9.02
C GLN A 73 5.72 -1.78 9.15
N ALA A 74 5.92 -1.12 10.28
CA ALA A 74 7.21 -0.60 10.69
C ALA A 74 8.05 -1.71 11.35
N LEU A 75 9.22 -2.01 10.79
CA LEU A 75 10.11 -3.08 11.26
C LEU A 75 11.08 -2.63 12.35
N GLY A 76 11.31 -1.32 12.50
CA GLY A 76 12.29 -0.75 13.44
C GLY A 76 11.87 -0.71 14.92
N GLY A 77 10.83 -1.46 15.31
CA GLY A 77 10.32 -1.49 16.69
C GLY A 77 9.65 -0.19 17.18
N LYS A 78 9.64 0.86 16.38
CA LYS A 78 8.96 2.14 16.64
C LYS A 78 8.01 2.48 15.48
N PRO A 79 6.84 3.07 15.76
CA PRO A 79 5.96 3.56 14.71
C PRO A 79 6.61 4.65 13.86
N LEU A 80 6.34 4.67 12.55
CA LEU A 80 6.90 5.67 11.62
C LEU A 80 5.86 6.73 11.27
N PRO A 81 6.15 8.04 11.37
CA PRO A 81 5.20 9.07 10.95
C PRO A 81 4.88 8.95 9.46
N TYR A 82 3.60 9.11 9.10
CA TYR A 82 3.18 9.16 7.71
C TYR A 82 2.26 10.34 7.42
N VAL A 83 2.22 10.71 6.14
CA VAL A 83 1.21 11.58 5.53
C VAL A 83 0.65 10.88 4.30
N MET A 84 -0.68 10.77 4.23
CA MET A 84 -1.41 10.15 3.13
C MET A 84 -2.33 11.16 2.45
N GLY A 85 -2.29 11.20 1.12
CA GLY A 85 -3.20 11.99 0.29
C GLY A 85 -3.79 11.15 -0.85
N VAL A 86 -4.99 11.49 -1.30
CA VAL A 86 -5.63 10.88 -2.45
C VAL A 86 -6.13 11.96 -3.38
N ASP A 87 -5.60 11.98 -4.59
CA ASP A 87 -5.99 12.89 -5.66
C ASP A 87 -6.77 12.14 -6.75
N TYR A 88 -7.84 12.74 -7.24
CA TYR A 88 -8.71 12.15 -8.25
C TYR A 88 -9.55 13.23 -8.94
N GLU A 89 -9.96 12.95 -10.17
CA GLU A 89 -10.90 13.80 -10.89
C GLU A 89 -12.26 13.10 -10.99
N SER A 90 -13.27 13.55 -10.24
CA SER A 90 -14.58 12.87 -10.16
C SER A 90 -15.24 12.62 -11.53
N ARG A 91 -15.18 13.62 -12.43
CA ARG A 91 -15.93 13.68 -13.71
C ARG A 91 -17.43 13.34 -13.56
N GLY A 92 -18.00 13.43 -12.36
CA GLY A 92 -19.37 13.00 -12.04
C GLY A 92 -19.59 11.48 -12.03
N ALA A 93 -18.53 10.68 -12.25
CA ALA A 93 -18.61 9.21 -12.28
C ALA A 93 -18.18 8.55 -10.96
N MET A 94 -17.42 9.28 -10.12
CA MET A 94 -16.93 8.78 -8.84
C MET A 94 -17.22 9.79 -7.70
N LEU A 95 -17.62 9.26 -6.54
CA LEU A 95 -17.74 10.00 -5.28
C LEU A 95 -16.34 10.16 -4.64
N PRO A 96 -16.18 11.04 -3.63
CA PRO A 96 -14.92 11.18 -2.91
C PRO A 96 -14.39 9.84 -2.38
N PRO A 97 -13.10 9.53 -2.62
CA PRO A 97 -12.45 8.38 -2.01
C PRO A 97 -12.51 8.41 -0.49
N GLN A 98 -12.66 7.24 0.12
CA GLN A 98 -12.71 7.12 1.58
C GLN A 98 -11.51 6.29 2.05
N VAL A 99 -10.78 6.78 3.04
CA VAL A 99 -9.63 6.08 3.61
C VAL A 99 -9.94 5.78 5.07
N ASN A 100 -9.66 4.56 5.54
CA ASN A 100 -9.95 4.15 6.92
C ASN A 100 -8.82 4.49 7.93
N ILE A 101 -7.93 5.41 7.55
CA ILE A 101 -6.86 5.96 8.39
C ILE A 101 -6.84 7.49 8.22
N SER A 102 -6.25 8.19 9.17
CA SER A 102 -6.12 9.66 9.12
C SER A 102 -5.15 10.11 8.02
N GLU A 103 -5.26 11.38 7.60
CA GLU A 103 -4.30 11.98 6.66
C GLU A 103 -2.87 11.95 7.22
N ARG A 104 -2.73 12.11 8.54
CA ARG A 104 -1.45 12.05 9.25
C ARG A 104 -1.55 11.08 10.41
N GLY A 105 -0.53 10.28 10.63
CA GLY A 105 -0.51 9.32 11.72
C GLY A 105 0.81 8.57 11.80
N PHE A 106 0.77 7.37 12.37
CA PHE A 106 1.93 6.50 12.47
C PHE A 106 1.68 5.11 11.87
N VAL A 107 2.66 4.59 11.13
CA VAL A 107 2.68 3.21 10.65
C VAL A 107 2.85 2.29 11.87
N PRO A 108 1.99 1.28 12.06
CA PRO A 108 2.07 0.37 13.20
C PRO A 108 3.28 -0.55 13.12
N THR A 109 3.77 -1.00 14.27
CA THR A 109 4.87 -1.98 14.37
C THR A 109 4.43 -3.42 14.13
N THR A 110 3.12 -3.68 14.22
CA THR A 110 2.50 -4.92 13.78
C THR A 110 1.97 -4.79 12.35
N LEU A 111 1.93 -5.89 11.62
CA LEU A 111 1.33 -5.91 10.29
C LEU A 111 -0.17 -5.58 10.41
N GLN A 112 -0.58 -4.47 9.80
CA GLN A 112 -1.98 -4.05 9.76
C GLN A 112 -2.42 -3.75 8.34
N THR A 113 -3.74 -3.66 8.14
CA THR A 113 -4.34 -3.35 6.86
C THR A 113 -5.03 -1.99 6.93
N PHE A 114 -4.77 -1.13 5.95
CA PHE A 114 -5.61 0.04 5.68
C PHE A 114 -6.29 -0.11 4.32
N ARG A 115 -7.42 0.58 4.16
CA ARG A 115 -8.33 0.43 3.04
C ARG A 115 -8.59 1.78 2.39
N VAL A 116 -8.53 1.80 1.07
CA VAL A 116 -8.94 2.92 0.23
C VAL A 116 -10.16 2.51 -0.59
N ARG A 117 -11.29 3.16 -0.36
CA ARG A 117 -12.53 2.94 -1.08
C ARG A 117 -12.68 3.95 -2.22
N LEU A 118 -12.99 3.46 -3.42
CA LEU A 118 -13.18 4.20 -4.67
C LEU A 118 -14.64 4.04 -5.18
N PRO A 119 -15.61 4.73 -4.55
CA PRO A 119 -17.03 4.54 -4.84
C PRO A 119 -17.46 5.21 -6.15
N CYS A 120 -17.97 4.42 -7.10
CA CYS A 120 -18.61 4.95 -8.31
C CYS A 120 -20.03 5.46 -8.00
N THR A 121 -20.46 6.54 -8.68
CA THR A 121 -21.84 7.05 -8.58
C THR A 121 -22.85 6.13 -9.25
N GLY A 122 -22.41 5.38 -10.28
CA GLY A 122 -23.28 4.53 -11.10
C GLY A 122 -24.15 5.30 -12.10
N ILE A 123 -23.98 6.63 -12.20
CA ILE A 123 -24.79 7.51 -13.07
C ILE A 123 -24.09 7.76 -14.41
N ARG A 124 -22.75 7.71 -14.42
CA ARG A 124 -21.92 7.97 -15.60
C ARG A 124 -20.83 6.90 -15.73
N SER A 125 -20.57 6.47 -16.97
CA SER A 125 -19.42 5.63 -17.29
C SER A 125 -18.19 6.50 -17.54
N ALA A 126 -17.09 6.21 -16.86
CA ALA A 126 -15.80 6.86 -17.07
C ALA A 126 -14.68 6.04 -16.41
N GLU A 127 -13.46 6.25 -16.90
CA GLU A 127 -12.24 5.78 -16.24
C GLU A 127 -11.60 6.95 -15.50
N ILE A 128 -11.37 6.77 -14.20
CA ILE A 128 -10.91 7.81 -13.30
C ILE A 128 -9.52 7.44 -12.79
N LEU A 129 -8.52 8.23 -13.17
CA LEU A 129 -7.18 8.11 -12.61
C LEU A 129 -7.20 8.60 -11.16
N VAL A 130 -6.85 7.72 -10.24
CA VAL A 130 -6.69 7.99 -8.81
C VAL A 130 -5.23 7.87 -8.45
N THR A 131 -4.67 8.92 -7.85
CA THR A 131 -3.29 8.97 -7.39
C THR A 131 -3.28 9.03 -5.86
N MET A 132 -2.87 7.92 -5.23
CA MET A 132 -2.68 7.85 -3.78
C MET A 132 -1.20 8.08 -3.47
N GLN A 133 -0.90 9.04 -2.60
CA GLN A 133 0.44 9.35 -2.16
C GLN A 133 0.58 9.00 -0.69
N LEU A 134 1.61 8.23 -0.35
CA LEU A 134 1.96 7.88 1.02
C LEU A 134 3.43 8.23 1.25
N ASN A 135 3.66 9.22 2.10
CA ASN A 135 4.98 9.67 2.51
C ASN A 135 5.23 9.19 3.93
N ILE A 136 6.29 8.43 4.14
CA ILE A 136 6.72 7.94 5.46
C ILE A 136 8.04 8.60 5.80
N SER A 137 8.11 9.27 6.94
CA SER A 137 9.32 9.91 7.42
C SER A 137 10.24 8.90 8.09
N ALA A 138 11.54 9.03 7.83
CA ALA A 138 12.57 8.22 8.46
C ALA A 138 12.61 8.45 9.98
N PRO A 139 12.92 7.42 10.78
CA PRO A 139 13.01 7.54 12.23
C PRO A 139 14.24 8.33 12.70
N ASP A 140 15.28 8.40 11.87
CA ASP A 140 16.53 9.08 12.14
C ASP A 140 17.13 9.67 10.85
N ARG A 141 18.27 10.37 10.97
CA ARG A 141 18.98 10.96 9.82
C ARG A 141 19.79 9.94 9.01
N ALA A 142 19.95 8.72 9.49
CA ALA A 142 20.68 7.67 8.79
C ALA A 142 19.84 7.07 7.66
N HIS A 143 18.51 7.13 7.79
CA HIS A 143 17.56 6.62 6.81
C HIS A 143 16.91 7.74 5.99
N LYS A 144 16.47 7.39 4.77
CA LYS A 144 15.76 8.31 3.87
C LYS A 144 14.26 8.13 4.02
N ASP A 145 13.53 9.23 3.87
CA ASP A 145 12.08 9.21 3.75
C ASP A 145 11.66 8.33 2.57
N VAL A 146 10.55 7.61 2.75
CA VAL A 146 9.96 6.75 1.74
C VAL A 146 8.74 7.43 1.16
N ARG A 147 8.78 7.69 -0.15
CA ARG A 147 7.64 8.22 -0.90
C ARG A 147 7.08 7.16 -1.82
N LEU A 148 5.83 6.78 -1.60
CA LEU A 148 5.06 5.87 -2.45
C LEU A 148 3.96 6.63 -3.16
N VAL A 149 3.86 6.38 -4.47
CA VAL A 149 2.79 6.91 -5.30
C VAL A 149 2.12 5.72 -5.98
N PHE A 150 0.88 5.45 -5.62
CA PHE A 150 0.08 4.39 -6.22
C PHE A 150 -0.89 5.03 -7.22
N LYS A 151 -0.84 4.58 -8.47
CA LYS A 151 -1.77 5.03 -9.51
C LYS A 151 -2.75 3.90 -9.83
N ARG A 152 -4.03 4.21 -9.75
CA ARG A 152 -5.11 3.27 -10.08
C ARG A 152 -6.03 3.91 -11.10
N ASN A 153 -6.41 3.14 -12.11
CA ASN A 153 -7.40 3.60 -13.08
C ASN A 153 -8.75 2.96 -12.72
N LYS A 154 -9.60 3.69 -11.99
CA LYS A 154 -10.90 3.19 -11.53
C LYS A 154 -11.90 3.24 -12.68
N ILE A 155 -12.38 2.08 -13.09
CA ILE A 155 -13.45 1.97 -14.07
C ILE A 155 -14.78 2.17 -13.33
N CYS A 156 -15.58 3.14 -13.77
CA CYS A 156 -16.95 3.33 -13.33
C CYS A 156 -17.91 3.11 -14.50
N LEU A 157 -19.03 2.44 -14.24
CA LEU A 157 -20.03 2.11 -15.25
C LEU A 157 -21.40 2.62 -14.82
N LYS A 158 -22.11 3.27 -15.75
CA LYS A 158 -23.51 3.64 -15.59
C LYS A 158 -24.37 2.38 -15.41
N GLY A 159 -25.34 2.43 -14.50
CA GLY A 159 -26.33 1.37 -14.29
C GLY A 159 -25.87 0.19 -13.42
N LEU A 160 -24.57 0.10 -13.07
CA LEU A 160 -24.07 -1.01 -12.25
C LEU A 160 -24.59 -0.97 -10.80
N PHE A 161 -24.91 0.22 -10.28
CA PHE A 161 -25.44 0.39 -8.92
C PHE A 161 -26.78 -0.34 -8.72
N HIS A 162 -27.61 -0.41 -9.78
CA HIS A 162 -28.86 -1.15 -9.75
C HIS A 162 -28.63 -2.67 -9.67
N ILE A 163 -27.70 -3.20 -10.47
CA ILE A 163 -27.46 -4.64 -10.57
C ILE A 163 -26.90 -5.22 -9.27
N VAL A 164 -25.97 -4.51 -8.61
CA VAL A 164 -25.38 -4.98 -7.34
C VAL A 164 -26.42 -5.01 -6.22
N LEU A 165 -27.33 -4.02 -6.15
CA LEU A 165 -28.45 -4.05 -5.19
C LEU A 165 -29.39 -5.24 -5.45
N PHE A 166 -29.72 -5.53 -6.71
CA PHE A 166 -30.55 -6.69 -7.06
C PHE A 166 -29.87 -8.03 -6.73
N LEU A 167 -28.56 -8.17 -7.00
CA LEU A 167 -27.82 -9.39 -6.67
C LEU A 167 -27.67 -9.58 -5.15
N HIS A 168 -27.41 -8.50 -4.40
CA HIS A 168 -27.31 -8.58 -2.94
C HIS A 168 -28.67 -8.94 -2.31
N SER A 169 -29.77 -8.36 -2.81
CA SER A 169 -31.13 -8.73 -2.42
C SER A 169 -31.46 -10.20 -2.76
N SER A 170 -31.06 -10.67 -3.95
CA SER A 170 -31.25 -12.06 -4.38
C SER A 170 -30.42 -13.06 -3.57
N SER A 171 -29.22 -12.68 -3.11
CA SER A 171 -28.36 -13.50 -2.25
C SER A 171 -28.85 -13.59 -0.81
N SER A 172 -29.56 -12.56 -0.33
CA SER A 172 -30.23 -12.56 0.98
C SER A 172 -31.49 -13.44 0.97
N LEU A 173 -32.25 -13.46 -0.13
CA LEU A 173 -33.41 -14.36 -0.29
C LEU A 173 -33.05 -15.84 -0.47
N ARG A 174 -31.82 -16.18 -0.88
CA ARG A 174 -31.37 -17.58 -1.04
C ARG A 174 -30.78 -18.18 0.26
N LYS A 175 -30.68 -17.40 1.34
CA LYS A 175 -30.22 -17.85 2.67
C LYS A 175 -31.34 -17.94 3.72
N ARG A 176 -32.62 -17.96 3.31
CA ARG A 176 -33.75 -18.35 4.16
C ARG A 176 -34.40 -19.60 3.63
#